data_AF-A0A929KAI1-F1
#
_entry.id   AF-A0A929KAI1-F1
#
_cell.length_a   1.000
_cell.length_b   1.000
_cell.length_c   1.000
_cell.angle_alpha   90.00
_cell.angle_beta   90.00
_cell.angle_gamma   90.00
#
_symmetry.space_group_name_H-M   'P 1'
#
loop_
_entity.id
_entity.type
_entity.pdbx_description
1 polymer ?
#
loop_
_entity_poly.entity_id
_entity_poly.type
_entity_poly.pdbx_seq_one_letter_code
_entity_poly.pdbx_strand_id
1 'polypeptide(L)'
;MKTLLLSVSILLLFTAFKPHVVMAKTITGLVKDKDSGMPLPGVSVTSESGKAKASTDKNGRYTIDIEAKEYRLKFSMIGYNNAIIKLNGSNVVNVALAQSSASLSEIVITGYGDTKTKRSVTASAVALEGRVSGVSTDRSSSVTRSKSVVGSVAKKPGPVSALPGKIKPQSNQLTAGEWNDLEHWDFWKDLMNNQEWSANQPKWQFYTNKRISINLKNKQQKPLINYTVTALRNGTPLWKAQTNFEGKVELWPSLFSNEQEELTLAVTDVNGKTLYNKNISAKTRNMTMVLDRTAESIKNLDVMFMVDATGSMGDEISYLKSELEDIIGKLNGGNNLNTRTALVFYRDKGDDYVVRDFGFDSDIRNVKRNLAKQEASGGGDFEEAVEEAMENAIYQQRWSTTGPTAKLMFMILDAPPHYDAARVKSLQRSVKEAAAKGIALIPVVASGIDKNTEFLMRFMALSTNGTYVFLTDDSGIGNSHLKPTVGSYQVEYLNQLLNRLINKYAGLEANMAEDLLSSVKK
;
A
#
# COMPACT_ATOMS: atom_id res chain seq x y z
N MET A 1 40.79 54.52 18.27
CA MET A 1 39.82 54.04 19.29
C MET A 1 38.80 53.05 18.72
N LYS A 2 38.17 53.28 17.56
CA LYS A 2 37.16 52.35 16.99
C LYS A 2 37.71 50.96 16.61
N THR A 3 38.96 50.87 16.13
CA THR A 3 39.61 49.58 15.80
C THR A 3 40.06 48.79 17.03
N LEU A 4 40.38 49.48 18.14
CA LEU A 4 40.81 48.85 19.40
C LEU A 4 39.63 48.26 20.19
N LEU A 5 38.45 48.89 20.10
CA LEU A 5 37.20 48.40 20.70
C LEU A 5 36.66 47.15 19.99
N LEU A 6 36.85 47.04 18.67
CA LEU A 6 36.39 45.88 17.90
C LEU A 6 37.22 44.62 18.18
N SER A 7 38.54 44.78 18.39
CA SER A 7 39.43 43.68 18.77
C SER A 7 39.21 43.16 20.20
N VAL A 8 38.80 44.03 21.14
CA VAL A 8 38.48 43.64 22.52
C VAL A 8 37.13 42.91 22.61
N SER A 9 36.14 43.31 21.79
CA SER A 9 34.85 42.59 21.71
C SER A 9 34.95 41.21 21.05
N ILE A 10 35.85 41.02 20.08
CA ILE A 10 36.09 39.69 19.44
C ILE A 10 36.86 38.75 20.37
N LEU A 11 37.78 39.27 21.21
CA LEU A 11 38.53 38.48 22.18
C LEU A 11 37.67 38.04 23.38
N LEU A 12 36.68 38.85 23.80
CA LEU A 12 35.70 38.50 24.84
C LEU A 12 34.62 37.50 24.36
N LEU A 13 34.37 37.42 23.05
CA LEU A 13 33.43 36.44 22.48
C LEU A 13 34.03 35.02 22.39
N PHE A 14 35.36 34.89 22.34
CA PHE A 14 36.05 33.60 22.31
C PHE A 14 36.27 32.97 23.69
N THR A 15 36.15 33.74 24.79
CA THR A 15 36.36 33.22 26.16
C THR A 15 35.10 32.64 26.82
N ALA A 16 33.94 32.67 26.16
CA ALA A 16 32.66 32.19 26.72
C ALA A 16 32.27 30.76 26.29
N PHE A 17 32.91 30.18 25.28
CA PHE A 17 32.67 28.78 24.90
C PHE A 17 33.66 27.86 25.61
N LYS A 18 33.35 27.51 26.86
CA LYS A 18 33.94 26.31 27.46
C LYS A 18 33.35 25.11 26.71
N PRO A 19 34.13 24.28 25.99
CA PRO A 19 33.60 23.04 25.44
C PRO A 19 33.10 22.22 26.62
N HIS A 20 31.79 22.02 26.70
CA HIS A 20 31.20 21.13 27.68
C HIS A 20 31.57 19.72 27.21
N VAL A 21 32.63 19.15 27.80
CA VAL A 21 32.92 17.74 27.63
C VAL A 21 31.77 17.00 28.31
N VAL A 22 30.79 16.59 27.52
CA VAL A 22 29.72 15.71 27.97
C VAL A 22 30.37 14.35 28.20
N MET A 23 30.69 14.05 29.46
CA MET A 23 31.18 12.74 29.84
C MET A 23 30.03 11.75 29.62
N ALA A 24 30.16 10.91 28.58
CA ALA A 24 29.22 9.86 28.27
C ALA A 24 29.39 8.71 29.27
N LYS A 25 28.26 8.21 29.77
CA LYS A 25 28.17 7.04 30.64
C LYS A 25 27.56 5.91 29.83
N THR A 26 28.33 4.84 29.60
CA THR A 26 27.84 3.64 28.93
C THR A 26 27.05 2.78 29.89
N ILE A 27 25.78 2.50 29.55
CA ILE A 27 24.90 1.57 30.26
C ILE A 27 24.70 0.34 29.38
N THR A 28 24.79 -0.84 29.98
CA THR A 28 24.53 -2.11 29.33
C THR A 28 23.42 -2.85 30.05
N GLY A 29 22.82 -3.85 29.40
CA GLY A 29 21.88 -4.72 30.10
C GLY A 29 21.19 -5.73 29.21
N LEU A 30 20.29 -6.48 29.83
CA LEU A 30 19.48 -7.53 29.23
C LEU A 30 18.01 -7.25 29.49
N VAL A 31 17.19 -7.26 28.44
CA VAL A 31 15.73 -7.18 28.56
C VAL A 31 15.11 -8.53 28.27
N LYS A 32 14.17 -8.94 29.12
CA LYS A 32 13.45 -10.21 29.04
C LYS A 32 11.96 -10.01 29.23
N ASP A 33 11.18 -10.95 28.74
CA ASP A 33 9.77 -11.08 29.08
C ASP A 33 9.68 -11.56 30.53
N LYS A 34 8.79 -10.92 31.30
CA LYS A 34 8.69 -11.17 32.75
C LYS A 34 8.16 -12.56 33.07
N ASP A 35 7.30 -13.11 32.23
CA ASP A 35 6.52 -14.31 32.53
C ASP A 35 7.21 -15.58 31.98
N SER A 36 7.69 -15.52 30.73
CA SER A 36 8.44 -16.59 30.06
C SER A 36 9.93 -16.58 30.38
N GLY A 37 10.50 -15.45 30.84
CA GLY A 37 11.93 -15.27 31.09
C GLY A 37 12.80 -15.25 29.83
N MET A 38 12.19 -15.29 28.64
CA MET A 38 12.87 -15.27 27.35
C MET A 38 13.45 -13.89 27.04
N PRO A 39 14.63 -13.80 26.38
CA PRO A 39 15.19 -12.53 25.94
C PRO A 39 14.25 -11.82 24.95
N LEU A 40 14.14 -10.50 25.06
CA LEU A 40 13.32 -9.67 24.19
C LEU A 40 14.18 -8.89 23.20
N PRO A 41 14.23 -9.30 21.92
CA PRO A 41 14.85 -8.51 20.86
C PRO A 41 13.97 -7.32 20.45
N GLY A 42 14.60 -6.22 20.03
CA GLY A 42 13.90 -5.05 19.48
C GLY A 42 13.23 -4.12 20.51
N VAL A 43 13.49 -4.28 21.82
CA VAL A 43 13.03 -3.34 22.84
C VAL A 43 13.73 -2.01 22.65
N SER A 44 12.97 -0.93 22.52
CA SER A 44 13.51 0.43 22.45
C SER A 44 13.96 0.89 23.82
N VAL A 45 15.24 1.26 23.95
CA VAL A 45 15.86 1.81 25.16
C VAL A 45 16.18 3.26 24.90
N THR A 46 15.52 4.16 25.62
CA THR A 46 15.66 5.61 25.42
C THR A 46 16.06 6.29 26.72
N SER A 47 17.03 7.20 26.60
CA SER A 47 17.46 8.14 27.62
C SER A 47 16.31 9.07 28.07
N GLU A 48 16.36 9.63 29.28
CA GLU A 48 15.29 10.51 29.80
C GLU A 48 15.14 11.78 28.94
N SER A 49 16.26 12.28 28.40
CA SER A 49 16.26 13.42 27.49
C SER A 49 15.75 13.10 26.08
N GLY A 50 15.60 11.82 25.75
CA GLY A 50 15.24 11.34 24.41
C GLY A 50 16.37 11.44 23.37
N LYS A 51 17.55 11.95 23.74
CA LYS A 51 18.67 12.18 22.82
C LYS A 51 19.47 10.92 22.50
N ALA A 52 19.73 10.08 23.50
CA ALA A 52 20.35 8.78 23.32
C ALA A 52 19.27 7.69 23.21
N LYS A 53 19.46 6.79 22.24
CA LYS A 53 18.55 5.68 21.91
C LYS A 53 19.36 4.46 21.53
N ALA A 54 18.87 3.29 21.90
CA ALA A 54 19.40 2.00 21.48
C ALA A 54 18.25 0.99 21.37
N SER A 55 18.52 -0.18 20.78
CA SER A 55 17.60 -1.31 20.73
C SER A 55 18.28 -2.56 21.24
N THR A 56 17.51 -3.50 21.79
CA THR A 56 18.05 -4.79 22.19
C THR A 56 18.32 -5.70 20.99
N ASP A 57 19.41 -6.47 21.05
CA ASP A 57 19.80 -7.46 20.04
C ASP A 57 18.97 -8.75 20.12
N LYS A 58 19.28 -9.74 19.26
CA LYS A 58 18.63 -11.07 19.24
C LYS A 58 18.65 -11.84 20.57
N ASN A 59 19.59 -11.50 21.46
CA ASN A 59 19.74 -12.10 22.78
C ASN A 59 19.18 -11.19 23.89
N GLY A 60 18.45 -10.14 23.54
CA GLY A 60 17.86 -9.17 24.45
C GLY A 60 18.87 -8.18 25.06
N ARG A 61 20.12 -8.16 24.61
CA ARG A 61 21.18 -7.31 25.17
C ARG A 61 21.17 -5.93 24.53
N TYR A 62 21.46 -4.89 25.30
CA TYR A 62 21.62 -3.52 24.80
C TYR A 62 22.86 -2.86 25.38
N THR A 63 23.36 -1.85 24.67
CA THR A 63 24.36 -0.89 25.11
C THR A 63 23.90 0.50 24.69
N ILE A 64 23.91 1.47 25.60
CA ILE A 64 23.49 2.85 25.35
C ILE A 64 24.42 3.83 26.07
N ASP A 65 24.91 4.82 25.35
CA ASP A 65 25.71 5.91 25.90
C ASP A 65 24.81 7.11 26.24
N ILE A 66 24.74 7.49 27.51
CA ILE A 66 23.91 8.60 27.99
C ILE A 66 24.75 9.69 28.64
N GLU A 67 24.22 10.91 28.72
CA GLU A 67 24.92 11.99 29.45
C GLU A 67 24.99 11.66 30.96
N ALA A 68 26.11 11.94 31.64
CA ALA A 68 26.30 11.58 33.06
C ALA A 68 25.25 12.14 34.04
N LYS A 69 24.51 13.19 33.65
CA LYS A 69 23.41 13.78 34.44
C LYS A 69 22.09 13.00 34.34
N GLU A 70 22.00 12.06 33.40
CA GLU A 70 20.81 11.24 33.22
C GLU A 70 20.80 10.08 34.22
N TYR A 71 19.64 9.87 34.82
CA TYR A 71 19.47 8.91 35.90
C TYR A 71 18.29 7.98 35.68
N ARG A 72 17.69 7.97 34.47
CA ARG A 72 16.60 7.07 34.08
C ARG A 72 16.72 6.60 32.63
N LEU A 73 16.27 5.37 32.39
CA LEU A 73 16.05 4.82 31.04
C LEU A 73 14.59 4.40 30.90
N LYS A 74 14.01 4.68 29.73
CA LYS A 74 12.68 4.20 29.31
C LYS A 74 12.84 3.02 28.36
N PHE A 75 12.11 1.95 28.64
CA PHE A 75 12.03 0.74 27.85
C PHE A 75 10.60 0.61 27.31
N SER A 76 10.47 0.45 26.00
CA SER A 76 9.17 0.30 25.34
C SER A 76 9.23 -0.76 24.24
N MET A 77 8.21 -1.62 24.24
CA MET A 77 7.99 -2.64 23.22
C MET A 77 6.48 -2.84 23.09
N ILE A 78 6.00 -3.01 21.86
CA ILE A 78 4.57 -3.24 21.60
C ILE A 78 4.14 -4.54 22.27
N GLY A 79 2.95 -4.54 22.89
CA GLY A 79 2.45 -5.68 23.67
C GLY A 79 2.98 -5.76 25.10
N TYR A 80 3.85 -4.83 25.51
CA TYR A 80 4.41 -4.76 26.87
C TYR A 80 4.10 -3.42 27.53
N ASN A 81 4.00 -3.43 28.85
CA ASN A 81 3.92 -2.19 29.62
C ASN A 81 5.28 -1.47 29.57
N ASN A 82 5.25 -0.17 29.29
CA ASN A 82 6.45 0.67 29.33
C ASN A 82 7.09 0.62 30.73
N ALA A 83 8.40 0.43 30.79
CA ALA A 83 9.15 0.48 32.04
C ALA A 83 10.08 1.70 32.07
N ILE A 84 10.12 2.41 33.19
CA ILE A 84 11.08 3.50 33.43
C ILE A 84 11.94 3.09 34.62
N ILE A 85 13.23 2.88 34.40
CA ILE A 85 14.17 2.35 35.39
C ILE A 85 15.17 3.43 35.80
N LYS A 86 15.31 3.66 37.10
CA LYS A 86 16.31 4.56 37.68
C LYS A 86 17.70 3.91 37.69
N LEU A 87 18.71 4.66 37.26
CA LEU A 87 20.11 4.25 37.24
C LEU A 87 20.74 4.54 38.60
N ASN A 88 20.63 3.61 39.55
CA ASN A 88 21.15 3.75 40.92
C ASN A 88 22.69 3.61 40.97
N GLY A 89 23.42 4.38 40.16
CA GLY A 89 24.88 4.33 40.07
C GLY A 89 25.45 3.18 39.22
N SER A 90 24.72 2.07 39.05
CA SER A 90 25.14 0.93 38.20
C SER A 90 25.24 1.28 36.71
N ASN A 91 26.21 0.67 36.01
CA ASN A 91 26.35 0.68 34.55
C ASN A 91 25.71 -0.54 33.87
N VAL A 92 25.11 -1.44 34.66
CA VAL A 92 24.39 -2.62 34.18
C VAL A 92 22.96 -2.58 34.70
N VAL A 93 21.98 -2.60 33.80
CA VAL A 93 20.56 -2.55 34.13
C VAL A 93 19.79 -3.59 33.32
N ASN A 94 19.38 -4.66 33.99
CA ASN A 94 18.53 -5.70 33.40
C ASN A 94 17.06 -5.39 33.69
N VAL A 95 16.18 -5.68 32.73
CA VAL A 95 14.75 -5.33 32.81
C VAL A 95 13.91 -6.53 32.42
N ALA A 96 12.88 -6.81 33.21
CA ALA A 96 11.83 -7.78 32.88
C ALA A 96 10.55 -7.01 32.54
N LEU A 97 10.14 -7.00 31.28
CA LEU A 97 8.93 -6.32 30.83
C LEU A 97 7.72 -7.24 31.00
N ALA A 98 6.69 -6.72 31.66
CA ALA A 98 5.41 -7.42 31.77
C ALA A 98 4.57 -7.18 30.52
N GLN A 99 3.93 -8.22 30.00
CA GLN A 99 2.96 -8.07 28.91
C GLN A 99 1.83 -7.15 29.35
N SER A 100 1.35 -6.33 28.42
CA SER A 100 0.23 -5.43 28.69
C SER A 100 -1.07 -6.22 28.60
N SER A 101 -1.81 -6.31 29.70
CA SER A 101 -3.18 -6.87 29.73
C SER A 101 -4.25 -5.87 29.31
N ALA A 102 -3.85 -4.64 28.94
CA ALA A 102 -4.76 -3.63 28.46
C ALA A 102 -5.07 -3.88 26.98
N SER A 103 -6.29 -4.38 26.71
CA SER A 103 -6.98 -4.07 25.46
C SER A 103 -6.87 -2.57 25.22
N LEU A 104 -6.44 -2.15 24.03
CA LEU A 104 -6.27 -0.74 23.67
C LEU A 104 -7.60 0.02 23.84
N SER A 105 -7.81 0.63 25.01
CA SER A 105 -8.96 1.47 25.31
C SER A 105 -8.86 2.77 24.50
N GLU A 106 -9.89 2.97 23.70
CA GLU A 106 -10.26 4.15 22.94
C GLU A 106 -10.27 5.43 23.79
N ILE A 107 -9.58 6.47 23.35
CA ILE A 107 -9.82 7.86 23.76
C ILE A 107 -10.31 8.59 22.51
N VAL A 108 -11.62 8.71 22.38
CA VAL A 108 -12.27 9.61 21.42
C VAL A 108 -12.59 10.90 22.15
N ILE A 109 -11.94 11.98 21.75
CA ILE A 109 -12.37 13.34 22.09
C ILE A 109 -13.43 13.73 21.06
N THR A 110 -14.71 13.50 21.38
CA THR A 110 -15.83 14.11 20.65
C THR A 110 -16.16 15.45 21.29
N GLY A 111 -15.78 16.54 20.64
CA GLY A 111 -16.30 17.87 20.90
C GLY A 111 -17.67 18.06 20.25
N TYR A 112 -18.70 18.21 21.10
CA TYR A 112 -19.99 18.91 20.95
C TYR A 112 -20.84 18.76 19.68
N GLY A 113 -22.06 18.23 19.85
CA GLY A 113 -23.21 18.45 18.96
C GLY A 113 -24.33 17.40 19.05
N ASP A 114 -25.12 17.46 20.12
CA ASP A 114 -26.43 16.86 20.41
C ASP A 114 -26.85 15.46 19.91
N THR A 115 -27.30 14.70 20.92
CA THR A 115 -27.75 13.31 20.92
C THR A 115 -29.06 13.10 20.16
N LYS A 116 -29.10 12.06 19.31
CA LYS A 116 -30.28 11.18 19.19
C LYS A 116 -29.86 9.71 19.19
N THR A 117 -30.15 9.08 20.32
CA THR A 117 -30.13 7.65 20.56
C THR A 117 -31.02 6.90 19.55
N LYS A 118 -30.44 5.92 18.85
CA LYS A 118 -31.21 4.75 18.42
C LYS A 118 -30.54 3.47 18.93
N ARG A 119 -31.35 2.79 19.72
CA ARG A 119 -31.13 1.58 20.51
C ARG A 119 -30.52 0.43 19.72
N SER A 120 -29.64 -0.29 20.39
CA SER A 120 -29.23 -1.65 20.07
C SER A 120 -30.46 -2.54 19.85
N VAL A 121 -30.45 -3.30 18.75
CA VAL A 121 -31.27 -4.50 18.61
C VAL A 121 -30.33 -5.67 18.44
N THR A 122 -30.04 -6.33 19.56
CA THR A 122 -29.62 -7.73 19.62
C THR A 122 -30.79 -8.58 19.16
N ALA A 123 -30.65 -9.27 18.03
CA ALA A 123 -31.51 -10.38 17.66
C ALA A 123 -30.66 -11.45 16.96
N SER A 124 -30.41 -12.50 17.73
CA SER A 124 -29.95 -13.84 17.40
C SER A 124 -30.07 -14.24 15.92
N ALA A 125 -28.95 -14.53 15.26
CA ALA A 125 -28.94 -15.35 14.06
C ALA A 125 -28.81 -16.82 14.48
N VAL A 126 -29.95 -17.49 14.53
CA VAL A 126 -30.09 -18.94 14.61
C VAL A 126 -29.61 -19.53 13.28
N ALA A 127 -28.74 -20.54 13.34
CA ALA A 127 -28.31 -21.32 12.20
C ALA A 127 -29.52 -22.02 11.55
N LEU A 128 -29.76 -21.73 10.27
CA LEU A 128 -30.71 -22.49 9.45
C LEU A 128 -29.96 -23.68 8.82
N GLU A 129 -30.10 -24.85 9.43
CA GLU A 129 -29.82 -26.13 8.78
C GLU A 129 -30.95 -26.44 7.79
N GLY A 130 -30.68 -26.28 6.49
CA GLY A 130 -31.53 -26.78 5.42
C GLY A 130 -31.08 -28.17 5.00
N ARG A 131 -31.71 -29.22 5.55
CA ARG A 131 -31.57 -30.60 5.07
C ARG A 131 -32.51 -30.83 3.89
N VAL A 132 -31.95 -31.26 2.76
CA VAL A 132 -32.72 -31.79 1.62
C VAL A 132 -33.19 -33.21 1.97
N SER A 133 -34.47 -33.47 1.68
CA SER A 133 -35.18 -34.72 1.96
C SER A 133 -35.06 -35.68 0.77
N GLY A 134 -34.71 -36.95 1.02
CA GLY A 134 -34.79 -38.02 0.03
C GLY A 134 -34.00 -39.28 0.41
N VAL A 135 -34.66 -40.22 1.12
CA VAL A 135 -34.65 -41.70 0.91
C VAL A 135 -33.28 -42.42 0.89
N SER A 136 -32.97 -43.51 1.61
CA SER A 136 -33.64 -44.39 2.58
C SER A 136 -32.53 -45.04 3.40
N THR A 137 -32.81 -45.34 4.66
CA THR A 137 -31.97 -46.14 5.55
C THR A 137 -31.98 -47.61 5.15
N ASP A 138 -30.83 -48.27 5.24
CA ASP A 138 -30.79 -49.62 5.78
C ASP A 138 -29.51 -49.88 6.57
N ARG A 139 -29.71 -50.23 7.84
CA ARG A 139 -28.69 -50.81 8.71
C ARG A 139 -28.85 -52.32 8.63
N SER A 140 -27.77 -53.05 8.31
CA SER A 140 -27.59 -54.39 8.85
C SER A 140 -26.11 -54.74 8.97
N SER A 141 -25.77 -55.11 10.20
CA SER A 141 -24.53 -55.73 10.63
C SER A 141 -24.44 -57.19 10.16
N SER A 142 -23.26 -57.67 9.76
CA SER A 142 -22.69 -58.89 10.32
C SER A 142 -21.28 -59.20 9.78
N VAL A 143 -20.48 -59.68 10.72
CA VAL A 143 -19.13 -60.23 10.61
C VAL A 143 -19.17 -61.58 9.90
N THR A 144 -18.15 -61.92 9.09
CA THR A 144 -17.52 -63.27 9.04
C THR A 144 -16.15 -63.19 8.36
N ARG A 145 -15.20 -63.97 8.90
CA ARG A 145 -13.75 -64.00 8.66
C ARG A 145 -13.35 -65.39 8.14
N SER A 146 -12.52 -65.50 7.10
CA SER A 146 -11.62 -66.64 6.79
C SER A 146 -10.73 -66.25 5.59
N LYS A 147 -9.41 -66.02 5.73
CA LYS A 147 -8.25 -66.97 5.64
C LYS A 147 -8.39 -67.96 4.47
N SER A 148 -7.43 -68.23 3.58
CA SER A 148 -6.02 -67.85 3.38
C SER A 148 -5.48 -68.68 2.19
N VAL A 149 -4.71 -68.11 1.24
CA VAL A 149 -3.65 -68.83 0.50
C VAL A 149 -2.54 -67.85 0.08
N VAL A 150 -1.29 -68.26 0.39
CA VAL A 150 0.05 -67.70 0.12
C VAL A 150 0.55 -68.28 -1.22
N GLY A 151 1.41 -67.71 -2.08
CA GLY A 151 2.25 -66.52 -2.13
C GLY A 151 3.25 -66.62 -3.31
N SER A 152 3.92 -65.51 -3.67
CA SER A 152 5.27 -65.38 -4.29
C SER A 152 5.45 -63.93 -4.77
N VAL A 153 5.91 -63.00 -3.93
CA VAL A 153 7.31 -62.55 -3.70
C VAL A 153 8.01 -61.99 -4.95
N ALA A 154 7.99 -60.65 -5.07
CA ALA A 154 9.01 -59.84 -5.74
C ALA A 154 9.40 -58.67 -4.79
N LYS A 155 10.70 -58.38 -4.71
CA LYS A 155 11.38 -57.50 -3.73
C LYS A 155 10.90 -56.04 -3.76
N LYS A 156 10.72 -55.45 -2.57
CA LYS A 156 10.49 -54.01 -2.31
C LYS A 156 11.74 -53.15 -2.53
N PRO A 157 11.64 -51.95 -3.11
CA PRO A 157 12.37 -50.77 -2.66
C PRO A 157 11.66 -50.15 -1.44
N GLY A 158 12.43 -49.54 -0.54
CA GLY A 158 11.93 -48.95 0.72
C GLY A 158 10.89 -47.83 0.52
N PRO A 159 10.19 -47.42 1.60
CA PRO A 159 9.18 -46.38 1.51
C PRO A 159 9.85 -45.06 1.17
N VAL A 160 9.55 -44.54 -0.02
CA VAL A 160 9.67 -43.10 -0.28
C VAL A 160 8.66 -42.43 0.64
N SER A 161 9.15 -41.75 1.67
CA SER A 161 8.37 -40.78 2.42
C SER A 161 7.96 -39.69 1.43
N ALA A 162 6.73 -39.78 0.93
CA ALA A 162 6.09 -38.65 0.29
C ALA A 162 5.95 -37.55 1.35
N LEU A 163 6.65 -36.44 1.14
CA LEU A 163 6.35 -35.19 1.84
C LEU A 163 4.84 -34.90 1.66
N PRO A 164 4.11 -34.47 2.70
CA PRO A 164 2.72 -34.07 2.55
C PRO A 164 2.66 -32.96 1.49
N GLY A 165 1.88 -33.19 0.43
CA GLY A 165 1.70 -32.24 -0.65
C GLY A 165 1.18 -30.92 -0.09
N LYS A 166 1.89 -29.82 -0.35
CA LYS A 166 1.35 -28.48 -0.14
C LYS A 166 0.04 -28.38 -0.93
N ILE A 167 -1.09 -28.26 -0.24
CA ILE A 167 -2.38 -28.01 -0.86
C ILE A 167 -2.24 -26.68 -1.62
N LYS A 168 -2.46 -26.67 -2.94
CA LYS A 168 -2.47 -25.42 -3.72
C LYS A 168 -3.60 -24.55 -3.17
N PRO A 169 -3.33 -23.29 -2.74
CA PRO A 169 -4.38 -22.39 -2.28
C PRO A 169 -5.50 -22.24 -3.31
N GLN A 170 -6.74 -22.16 -2.83
CA GLN A 170 -7.90 -21.82 -3.68
C GLN A 170 -8.02 -20.28 -3.75
N SER A 171 -8.74 -19.75 -4.74
CA SER A 171 -9.06 -18.32 -4.80
C SER A 171 -10.22 -17.98 -3.85
N ASN A 172 -10.44 -16.69 -3.56
CA ASN A 172 -11.38 -16.16 -2.57
C ASN A 172 -10.98 -16.50 -1.12
N GLN A 173 -9.70 -16.37 -0.80
CA GLN A 173 -9.14 -16.64 0.52
C GLN A 173 -8.64 -15.38 1.17
N LEU A 174 -7.91 -14.52 0.45
CA LEU A 174 -7.41 -13.26 1.01
C LEU A 174 -8.54 -12.24 1.11
N THR A 175 -8.55 -11.49 2.21
CA THR A 175 -9.47 -10.37 2.44
C THR A 175 -8.73 -9.04 2.32
N ALA A 176 -9.44 -8.02 1.85
CA ALA A 176 -8.87 -6.70 1.59
C ALA A 176 -9.91 -5.60 1.78
N GLY A 177 -9.42 -4.37 2.01
CA GLY A 177 -10.20 -3.15 2.00
C GLY A 177 -9.70 -2.15 0.96
N GLU A 178 -10.57 -1.21 0.60
CA GLU A 178 -10.27 -0.08 -0.30
C GLU A 178 -10.38 1.24 0.47
N TRP A 179 -9.49 2.18 0.15
CA TRP A 179 -9.61 3.57 0.54
C TRP A 179 -9.25 4.51 -0.61
N ASN A 180 -10.18 5.42 -0.95
CA ASN A 180 -9.95 6.43 -1.96
C ASN A 180 -9.81 7.82 -1.33
N ASP A 181 -8.58 8.32 -1.26
CA ASP A 181 -8.27 9.64 -0.69
C ASP A 181 -8.81 10.83 -1.52
N LEU A 182 -9.06 10.64 -2.83
CA LEU A 182 -9.65 11.68 -3.67
C LEU A 182 -11.13 11.89 -3.36
N GLU A 183 -11.84 10.81 -3.04
CA GLU A 183 -13.24 10.79 -2.59
C GLU A 183 -13.37 11.24 -1.12
N HIS A 184 -12.33 11.06 -0.30
CA HIS A 184 -12.27 11.43 1.12
C HIS A 184 -11.27 12.56 1.39
N TRP A 185 -11.31 13.63 0.60
CA TRP A 185 -10.28 14.67 0.62
C TRP A 185 -10.12 15.41 1.95
N ASP A 186 -11.21 15.61 2.68
CA ASP A 186 -11.14 16.26 4.00
C ASP A 186 -10.35 15.42 5.00
N PHE A 187 -10.55 14.09 4.99
CA PHE A 187 -9.75 13.16 5.78
C PHE A 187 -8.26 13.24 5.43
N TRP A 188 -7.92 13.29 4.13
CA TRP A 188 -6.53 13.45 3.71
C TRP A 188 -5.91 14.76 4.21
N LYS A 189 -6.62 15.89 4.10
CA LYS A 189 -6.14 17.18 4.61
C LYS A 189 -5.90 17.14 6.12
N ASP A 190 -6.82 16.56 6.88
CA ASP A 190 -6.69 16.44 8.34
C ASP A 190 -5.52 15.52 8.70
N LEU A 191 -5.34 14.43 7.96
CA LEU A 191 -4.20 13.54 8.12
C LEU A 191 -2.87 14.26 7.85
N MET A 192 -2.81 15.14 6.84
CA MET A 192 -1.62 15.95 6.56
C MET A 192 -1.37 17.05 7.59
N ASN A 193 -2.33 17.36 8.48
CA ASN A 193 -2.10 18.24 9.63
C ASN A 193 -1.53 17.49 10.85
N ASN A 194 -1.56 16.15 10.85
CA ASN A 194 -0.94 15.34 11.89
C ASN A 194 0.59 15.36 11.73
N GLN A 195 1.31 15.66 12.82
CA GLN A 195 2.77 15.81 12.80
C GLN A 195 3.52 14.52 12.44
N GLU A 196 3.01 13.36 12.83
CA GLU A 196 3.60 12.05 12.53
C GLU A 196 3.47 11.74 11.03
N TRP A 197 2.32 12.05 10.44
CA TRP A 197 2.06 11.81 9.02
C TRP A 197 2.77 12.82 8.12
N SER A 198 2.71 14.10 8.46
CA SER A 198 3.38 15.17 7.71
C SER A 198 4.91 15.05 7.74
N ALA A 199 5.50 14.39 8.74
CA ALA A 199 6.93 14.11 8.78
C ALA A 199 7.44 13.26 7.59
N ASN A 200 6.55 12.55 6.89
CA ASN A 200 6.89 11.79 5.69
C ASN A 200 7.02 12.67 4.44
N GLN A 201 6.42 13.87 4.42
CA GLN A 201 6.45 14.77 3.26
C GLN A 201 7.88 15.23 2.93
N PRO A 202 8.72 15.71 3.87
CA PRO A 202 10.09 16.10 3.55
C PRO A 202 10.99 14.92 3.14
N LYS A 203 10.73 13.72 3.70
CA LYS A 203 11.46 12.49 3.33
C LYS A 203 11.26 12.20 1.85
N TRP A 204 10.01 12.09 1.42
CA TRP A 204 9.70 11.72 0.05
C TRP A 204 9.57 12.91 -0.93
N GLN A 205 9.68 14.14 -0.42
CA GLN A 205 9.55 15.39 -1.16
C GLN A 205 8.22 15.51 -1.93
N PHE A 206 7.13 15.12 -1.27
CA PHE A 206 5.77 15.13 -1.83
C PHE A 206 4.87 16.13 -1.12
N TYR A 207 4.24 17.03 -1.88
CA TYR A 207 3.41 18.11 -1.35
C TYR A 207 2.04 18.18 -2.05
N THR A 208 0.97 17.78 -1.37
CA THR A 208 -0.38 17.76 -1.95
C THR A 208 -1.14 19.10 -1.82
N ASN A 209 -0.41 20.21 -1.63
CA ASN A 209 -0.97 21.51 -1.23
C ASN A 209 -1.81 22.19 -2.33
N LYS A 210 -1.54 21.88 -3.60
CA LYS A 210 -2.25 22.46 -4.75
C LYS A 210 -2.81 21.35 -5.63
N ARG A 211 -3.99 20.87 -5.23
CA ARG A 211 -4.85 19.99 -6.02
C ARG A 211 -5.76 20.83 -6.93
N ILE A 212 -5.81 20.49 -8.22
CA ILE A 212 -6.79 21.04 -9.16
C ILE A 212 -7.57 19.88 -9.78
N SER A 213 -8.82 19.71 -9.36
CA SER A 213 -9.74 18.71 -9.89
C SER A 213 -10.54 19.30 -11.04
N ILE A 214 -10.54 18.61 -12.17
CA ILE A 214 -11.26 19.04 -13.37
C ILE A 214 -12.19 17.93 -13.83
N ASN A 215 -13.46 18.28 -14.07
CA ASN A 215 -14.45 17.40 -14.66
C ASN A 215 -14.74 17.85 -16.10
N LEU A 216 -14.36 17.04 -17.08
CA LEU A 216 -14.50 17.32 -18.50
C LEU A 216 -15.71 16.58 -19.08
N LYS A 217 -16.64 17.34 -19.65
CA LYS A 217 -17.90 16.83 -20.19
C LYS A 217 -18.17 17.38 -21.58
N ASN A 218 -19.03 16.70 -22.32
CA ASN A 218 -19.61 17.26 -23.54
C ASN A 218 -20.87 18.09 -23.26
N LYS A 219 -21.47 18.65 -24.32
CA LYS A 219 -22.73 19.43 -24.22
C LYS A 219 -23.90 18.63 -23.64
N GLN A 220 -23.90 17.30 -23.79
CA GLN A 220 -24.88 16.38 -23.23
C GLN A 220 -24.54 15.90 -21.80
N GLN A 221 -23.58 16.55 -21.13
CA GLN A 221 -23.11 16.20 -19.78
C GLN A 221 -22.49 14.80 -19.66
N LYS A 222 -22.16 14.16 -20.78
CA LYS A 222 -21.44 12.88 -20.80
C LYS A 222 -19.93 13.12 -20.62
N PRO A 223 -19.21 12.21 -19.93
CA PRO A 223 -17.79 12.37 -19.67
C PRO A 223 -16.96 12.32 -20.95
N LEU A 224 -15.91 13.14 -21.00
CA LEU A 224 -14.91 13.10 -22.07
C LEU A 224 -13.64 12.42 -21.54
N ILE A 225 -13.40 11.20 -22.02
CA ILE A 225 -12.36 10.27 -21.53
C ILE A 225 -11.05 10.40 -22.35
N ASN A 226 -9.91 10.11 -21.71
CA ASN A 226 -8.57 10.14 -22.31
C ASN A 226 -8.11 11.50 -22.88
N TYR A 227 -8.78 12.61 -22.53
CA TYR A 227 -8.31 13.96 -22.87
C TYR A 227 -7.13 14.30 -21.97
N THR A 228 -6.08 14.86 -22.58
CA THR A 228 -4.90 15.32 -21.84
C THR A 228 -5.16 16.71 -21.29
N VAL A 229 -4.98 16.88 -19.99
CA VAL A 229 -4.99 18.18 -19.32
C VAL A 229 -3.61 18.47 -18.74
N THR A 230 -3.08 19.65 -19.07
CA THR A 230 -1.75 20.09 -18.66
C THR A 230 -1.83 21.40 -17.89
N ALA A 231 -1.23 21.45 -16.71
CA ALA A 231 -0.95 22.68 -15.99
C ALA A 231 0.45 23.18 -16.38
N LEU A 232 0.51 24.41 -16.89
CA LEU A 232 1.74 25.06 -17.33
C LEU A 232 2.03 26.30 -16.49
N ARG A 233 3.31 26.63 -16.40
CA ARG A 233 3.82 27.91 -15.91
C ARG A 233 4.76 28.49 -16.96
N ASN A 234 4.45 29.69 -17.43
CA ASN A 234 5.24 30.38 -18.46
C ASN A 234 5.54 29.47 -19.68
N GLY A 235 4.54 28.69 -20.11
CA GLY A 235 4.65 27.72 -21.20
C GLY A 235 5.34 26.40 -20.86
N THR A 236 5.92 26.24 -19.66
CA THR A 236 6.56 25.01 -19.20
C THR A 236 5.55 24.08 -18.51
N PRO A 237 5.41 22.81 -18.91
CA PRO A 237 4.47 21.88 -18.29
C PRO A 237 4.94 21.46 -16.88
N LEU A 238 4.16 21.82 -15.87
CA LEU A 238 4.39 21.41 -14.48
C LEU A 238 3.81 20.03 -14.20
N TRP A 239 2.57 19.79 -14.66
CA TRP A 239 1.87 18.53 -14.49
C TRP A 239 0.99 18.24 -15.71
N LYS A 240 0.93 16.97 -16.11
CA LYS A 240 0.11 16.49 -17.21
C LYS A 240 -0.61 15.23 -16.74
N ALA A 241 -1.90 15.13 -17.01
CA ALA A 241 -2.70 13.95 -16.71
C ALA A 241 -3.82 13.73 -17.75
N GLN A 242 -4.39 12.53 -17.79
CA GLN A 242 -5.53 12.21 -18.65
C GLN A 242 -6.83 12.09 -17.85
N THR A 243 -7.95 12.46 -18.47
CA THR A 243 -9.28 12.24 -17.89
C THR A 243 -9.61 10.74 -17.83
N ASN A 244 -10.15 10.31 -16.68
CA ASN A 244 -10.59 8.94 -16.43
C ASN A 244 -11.97 8.64 -17.07
N PHE A 245 -12.53 7.47 -16.79
CA PHE A 245 -13.84 7.03 -17.28
C PHE A 245 -15.02 7.94 -16.87
N GLU A 246 -14.87 8.72 -15.80
CA GLU A 246 -15.85 9.72 -15.34
C GLU A 246 -15.61 11.12 -15.94
N GLY A 247 -14.60 11.28 -16.80
CA GLY A 247 -14.16 12.58 -17.30
C GLY A 247 -13.38 13.40 -16.27
N LYS A 248 -13.01 12.82 -15.13
CA LYS A 248 -12.27 13.50 -14.06
C LYS A 248 -10.77 13.41 -14.28
N VAL A 249 -10.05 14.47 -13.95
CA VAL A 249 -8.58 14.52 -13.93
C VAL A 249 -8.12 15.36 -12.74
N GLU A 250 -7.04 14.91 -12.09
CA GLU A 250 -6.41 15.63 -10.99
C GLU A 250 -5.04 16.15 -11.44
N LEU A 251 -4.78 17.43 -11.18
CA LEU A 251 -3.50 18.06 -11.47
C LEU A 251 -2.81 18.48 -10.18
N TRP A 252 -1.50 18.24 -10.16
CA TRP A 252 -0.63 18.49 -9.03
C TRP A 252 0.54 19.40 -9.41
N PRO A 253 0.29 20.65 -9.85
CA PRO A 253 1.33 21.57 -10.34
C PRO A 253 2.39 21.93 -9.30
N SER A 254 2.11 21.72 -8.02
CA SER A 254 2.99 22.02 -6.89
C SER A 254 3.47 20.76 -6.16
N LEU A 255 3.32 19.57 -6.76
CA LEU A 255 3.62 18.31 -6.07
C LEU A 255 5.06 18.24 -5.54
N PHE A 256 5.97 18.93 -6.23
CA PHE A 256 7.40 18.97 -5.93
C PHE A 256 7.91 20.40 -5.67
N SER A 257 7.04 21.40 -5.51
CA SER A 257 7.42 22.81 -5.29
C SER A 257 6.31 23.63 -4.64
N ASN A 258 6.61 24.46 -3.63
CA ASN A 258 5.62 25.23 -2.85
C ASN A 258 5.26 26.62 -3.46
N GLU A 259 5.31 26.79 -4.77
CA GLU A 259 5.20 28.11 -5.41
C GLU A 259 3.75 28.49 -5.81
N GLN A 260 3.34 29.71 -5.46
CA GLN A 260 2.00 30.25 -5.70
C GLN A 260 1.97 31.23 -6.89
N GLU A 261 2.03 30.69 -8.11
CA GLU A 261 1.92 31.50 -9.33
C GLU A 261 0.63 31.19 -10.12
N GLU A 262 0.29 32.10 -11.03
CA GLU A 262 -0.73 31.90 -12.06
C GLU A 262 -0.33 30.71 -12.94
N LEU A 263 -1.32 29.89 -13.27
CA LEU A 263 -1.13 28.72 -14.12
C LEU A 263 -1.89 28.91 -15.41
N THR A 264 -1.31 28.45 -16.51
CA THR A 264 -2.05 28.25 -17.74
C THR A 264 -2.53 26.81 -17.78
N LEU A 265 -3.79 26.60 -18.07
CA LEU A 265 -4.36 25.27 -18.26
C LEU A 265 -4.56 25.02 -19.75
N ALA A 266 -4.01 23.91 -20.25
CA ALA A 266 -4.24 23.44 -21.61
C ALA A 266 -4.99 22.10 -21.62
N VAL A 267 -6.03 21.99 -22.46
CA VAL A 267 -6.72 20.71 -22.74
C VAL A 267 -6.45 20.33 -24.18
N THR A 268 -6.03 19.09 -24.37
CA THR A 268 -5.68 18.51 -25.66
C THR A 268 -6.49 17.24 -25.87
N ASP A 269 -7.05 17.06 -27.06
CA ASP A 269 -7.78 15.82 -27.39
C ASP A 269 -6.82 14.63 -27.59
N VAL A 270 -7.42 13.46 -27.81
CA VAL A 270 -6.71 12.18 -28.00
C VAL A 270 -5.77 12.19 -29.22
N ASN A 271 -5.95 13.12 -30.15
CA ASN A 271 -5.12 13.27 -31.36
C ASN A 271 -4.03 14.34 -31.20
N GLY A 272 -3.91 14.96 -30.03
CA GLY A 272 -2.92 16.00 -29.78
C GLY A 272 -3.37 17.42 -30.16
N LYS A 273 -4.64 17.63 -30.53
CA LYS A 273 -5.13 18.98 -30.86
C LYS A 273 -5.53 19.73 -29.59
N THR A 274 -4.94 20.91 -29.38
CA THR A 274 -5.29 21.80 -28.27
C THR A 274 -6.70 22.39 -28.47
N LEU A 275 -7.55 22.21 -27.47
CA LEU A 275 -8.96 22.64 -27.46
C LEU A 275 -9.23 23.79 -26.49
N TYR A 276 -8.39 23.91 -25.47
CA TYR A 276 -8.48 24.95 -24.45
C TYR A 276 -7.05 25.33 -24.06
N ASN A 277 -6.80 26.63 -23.89
CA ASN A 277 -5.52 27.15 -23.41
C ASN A 277 -5.76 28.53 -22.78
N LYS A 278 -5.92 28.61 -21.46
CA LYS A 278 -6.20 29.86 -20.74
C LYS A 278 -5.56 29.89 -19.36
N ASN A 279 -5.26 31.09 -18.88
CA ASN A 279 -4.83 31.29 -17.50
C ASN A 279 -5.98 30.98 -16.53
N ILE A 280 -5.63 30.36 -15.41
CA ILE A 280 -6.53 30.07 -14.30
C ILE A 280 -6.01 30.75 -13.04
N SER A 281 -6.95 31.17 -12.18
CA SER A 281 -6.61 31.77 -10.89
C SER A 281 -5.79 30.80 -10.03
N ALA A 282 -4.82 31.31 -9.28
CA ALA A 282 -4.07 30.53 -8.28
C ALA A 282 -4.98 29.91 -7.19
N LYS A 283 -6.20 30.46 -7.01
CA LYS A 283 -7.22 29.96 -6.06
C LYS A 283 -8.08 28.83 -6.62
N THR A 284 -8.01 28.53 -7.92
CA THR A 284 -8.80 27.45 -8.52
C THR A 284 -8.43 26.11 -7.88
N ARG A 285 -9.45 25.36 -7.47
CA ARG A 285 -9.33 24.00 -6.90
C ARG A 285 -10.20 22.99 -7.63
N ASN A 286 -11.39 23.40 -8.04
CA ASN A 286 -12.33 22.57 -8.77
C ASN A 286 -12.81 23.33 -10.02
N MET A 287 -12.99 22.63 -11.13
CA MET A 287 -13.52 23.22 -12.35
C MET A 287 -14.30 22.18 -13.17
N THR A 288 -15.44 22.57 -13.70
CA THR A 288 -16.16 21.79 -14.72
C THR A 288 -15.97 22.46 -16.06
N MET A 289 -15.56 21.68 -17.06
CA MET A 289 -15.33 22.16 -18.42
C MET A 289 -16.25 21.42 -19.38
N VAL A 290 -16.94 22.17 -20.24
CA VAL A 290 -17.80 21.61 -21.29
C VAL A 290 -17.15 21.87 -22.65
N LEU A 291 -16.87 20.81 -23.41
CA LEU A 291 -16.32 20.89 -24.76
C LEU A 291 -17.32 20.35 -25.79
N ASP A 292 -17.30 20.91 -26.99
CA ASP A 292 -18.14 20.46 -28.10
C ASP A 292 -17.53 19.24 -28.79
N ARG A 293 -17.64 18.08 -28.14
CA ARG A 293 -17.04 16.80 -28.56
C ARG A 293 -17.99 15.64 -28.33
N THR A 294 -17.84 14.59 -29.13
CA THR A 294 -18.56 13.33 -28.93
C THR A 294 -17.95 12.59 -27.75
N ALA A 295 -18.80 12.04 -26.87
CA ALA A 295 -18.34 11.17 -25.80
C ALA A 295 -18.10 9.76 -26.36
N GLU A 296 -17.01 9.13 -25.94
CA GLU A 296 -16.63 7.77 -26.31
C GLU A 296 -16.75 6.84 -25.10
N SER A 297 -16.85 5.54 -25.35
CA SER A 297 -16.77 4.50 -24.32
C SER A 297 -15.42 3.82 -24.39
N ILE A 298 -14.91 3.35 -23.25
CA ILE A 298 -13.68 2.56 -23.18
C ILE A 298 -13.82 1.33 -24.08
N LYS A 299 -12.78 1.06 -24.89
CA LYS A 299 -12.69 -0.08 -25.81
C LYS A 299 -11.49 -0.98 -25.53
N ASN A 300 -10.41 -0.40 -24.98
CA ASN A 300 -9.21 -1.13 -24.62
C ASN A 300 -9.03 -1.10 -23.09
N LEU A 301 -8.55 -2.21 -22.54
CA LEU A 301 -8.24 -2.34 -21.12
C LEU A 301 -6.84 -2.91 -20.96
N ASP A 302 -5.91 -2.09 -20.46
CA ASP A 302 -4.58 -2.54 -20.08
C ASP A 302 -4.53 -2.70 -18.56
N VAL A 303 -4.29 -3.93 -18.09
CA VAL A 303 -4.11 -4.25 -16.67
C VAL A 303 -2.71 -4.77 -16.44
N MET A 304 -1.95 -4.13 -15.57
CA MET A 304 -0.64 -4.59 -15.15
C MET A 304 -0.66 -5.02 -13.69
N PHE A 305 -0.03 -6.15 -13.39
CA PHE A 305 0.33 -6.53 -12.03
C PHE A 305 1.85 -6.40 -11.88
N MET A 306 2.27 -5.42 -11.07
CA MET A 306 3.63 -5.30 -10.57
C MET A 306 3.67 -5.94 -9.20
N VAL A 307 4.46 -7.00 -9.01
CA VAL A 307 4.38 -7.87 -7.84
C VAL A 307 5.76 -8.02 -7.22
N ASP A 308 5.83 -7.77 -5.92
CA ASP A 308 6.96 -8.12 -5.08
C ASP A 308 7.11 -9.64 -5.00
N ALA A 309 8.30 -10.15 -5.32
CA ALA A 309 8.63 -11.56 -5.37
C ALA A 309 9.80 -11.92 -4.44
N THR A 310 10.02 -11.13 -3.38
CA THR A 310 11.05 -11.33 -2.36
C THR A 310 10.64 -12.43 -1.39
N GLY A 311 11.56 -12.88 -0.55
CA GLY A 311 11.30 -13.95 0.41
C GLY A 311 10.22 -13.63 1.44
N SER A 312 10.02 -12.36 1.80
CA SER A 312 9.03 -11.92 2.80
C SER A 312 7.60 -12.13 2.32
N MET A 313 7.35 -12.02 1.02
CA MET A 313 6.07 -12.38 0.37
C MET A 313 5.82 -13.90 0.30
N GLY A 314 6.66 -14.73 0.94
CA GLY A 314 6.65 -16.17 0.79
C GLY A 314 5.34 -16.85 1.17
N ASP A 315 4.69 -16.39 2.24
CA ASP A 315 3.40 -16.91 2.67
C ASP A 315 2.25 -16.35 1.82
N GLU A 316 2.29 -15.07 1.42
CA GLU A 316 1.23 -14.44 0.64
C GLU A 316 1.27 -14.79 -0.84
N ILE A 317 2.45 -14.95 -1.47
CA ILE A 317 2.60 -15.10 -2.92
C ILE A 317 1.83 -16.32 -3.45
N SER A 318 1.74 -17.39 -2.65
CA SER A 318 1.03 -18.61 -3.05
C SER A 318 -0.48 -18.40 -3.14
N TYR A 319 -1.06 -17.62 -2.22
CA TYR A 319 -2.47 -17.22 -2.25
C TYR A 319 -2.69 -16.12 -3.30
N LEU A 320 -1.80 -15.14 -3.37
CA LEU A 320 -1.87 -14.07 -4.35
C LEU A 320 -1.88 -14.62 -5.78
N LYS A 321 -1.08 -15.67 -6.06
CA LYS A 321 -1.11 -16.35 -7.37
C LYS A 321 -2.48 -16.96 -7.68
N SER A 322 -3.16 -17.60 -6.73
CA SER A 322 -4.50 -18.16 -6.98
C SER A 322 -5.54 -17.05 -7.20
N GLU A 323 -5.46 -15.95 -6.42
CA GLU A 323 -6.34 -14.79 -6.60
C GLU A 323 -6.13 -14.11 -7.97
N LEU A 324 -4.87 -13.88 -8.34
CA LEU A 324 -4.51 -13.30 -9.63
C LEU A 324 -4.93 -14.22 -10.79
N GLU A 325 -4.72 -15.54 -10.70
CA GLU A 325 -5.19 -16.50 -11.70
C GLU A 325 -6.71 -16.44 -11.93
N ASP A 326 -7.49 -16.21 -10.87
CA ASP A 326 -8.95 -16.06 -10.93
C ASP A 326 -9.35 -14.71 -11.55
N ILE A 327 -8.78 -13.60 -11.10
CA ILE A 327 -9.01 -12.26 -11.66
C ILE A 327 -8.71 -12.26 -13.17
N ILE A 328 -7.53 -12.76 -13.53
CA ILE A 328 -7.05 -12.89 -14.90
C ILE A 328 -8.00 -13.79 -15.71
N GLY A 329 -8.56 -14.85 -15.11
CA GLY A 329 -9.59 -15.67 -15.76
C GLY A 329 -10.88 -14.89 -16.09
N LYS A 330 -11.30 -13.97 -15.22
CA LYS A 330 -12.54 -13.19 -15.35
C LYS A 330 -12.41 -12.02 -16.33
N LEU A 331 -11.21 -11.47 -16.51
CA LEU A 331 -10.93 -10.33 -17.40
C LEU A 331 -11.42 -10.51 -18.85
N ASN A 332 -11.47 -11.75 -19.34
CA ASN A 332 -11.90 -12.09 -20.71
C ASN A 332 -13.30 -12.72 -20.79
N GLY A 333 -14.02 -12.81 -19.66
CA GLY A 333 -15.21 -13.67 -19.51
C GLY A 333 -16.57 -13.06 -19.91
N GLY A 334 -16.67 -11.80 -20.34
CA GLY A 334 -17.99 -11.21 -20.61
C GLY A 334 -18.08 -9.81 -21.20
N ASN A 335 -16.96 -9.16 -21.54
CA ASN A 335 -16.98 -7.74 -21.94
C ASN A 335 -16.45 -7.55 -23.38
N ASN A 336 -17.04 -6.61 -24.14
CA ASN A 336 -16.58 -6.19 -25.48
C ASN A 336 -15.29 -5.33 -25.43
N LEU A 337 -14.43 -5.55 -24.43
CA LEU A 337 -13.17 -4.82 -24.26
C LEU A 337 -12.00 -5.63 -24.82
N ASN A 338 -11.11 -4.96 -25.55
CA ASN A 338 -9.81 -5.52 -25.92
C ASN A 338 -8.88 -5.46 -24.71
N THR A 339 -8.85 -6.53 -23.94
CA THR A 339 -8.08 -6.63 -22.70
C THR A 339 -6.68 -7.21 -22.95
N ARG A 340 -5.67 -6.58 -22.36
CA ARG A 340 -4.29 -7.08 -22.31
C ARG A 340 -3.80 -7.05 -20.87
N THR A 341 -3.07 -8.08 -20.47
CA THR A 341 -2.52 -8.18 -19.12
C THR A 341 -1.00 -8.23 -19.18
N ALA A 342 -0.35 -7.43 -18.33
CA ALA A 342 1.09 -7.47 -18.12
C ALA A 342 1.44 -7.95 -16.71
N LEU A 343 2.56 -8.65 -16.60
CA LEU A 343 3.15 -9.06 -15.33
C LEU A 343 4.58 -8.52 -15.24
N VAL A 344 4.89 -7.86 -14.14
CA VAL A 344 6.23 -7.40 -13.77
C VAL A 344 6.49 -7.90 -12.37
N PHE A 345 7.55 -8.67 -12.18
CA PHE A 345 7.99 -9.11 -10.86
C PHE A 345 9.29 -8.42 -10.53
N TYR A 346 9.49 -8.09 -9.27
CA TYR A 346 10.74 -7.52 -8.80
C TYR A 346 11.19 -8.16 -7.49
N ARG A 347 12.48 -8.01 -7.20
CA ARG A 347 13.12 -8.40 -5.95
C ARG A 347 14.14 -7.34 -5.56
N ASP A 348 15.19 -7.72 -4.83
CA ASP A 348 16.25 -6.79 -4.46
C ASP A 348 17.52 -6.92 -5.34
N LYS A 349 18.43 -5.97 -5.16
CA LYS A 349 19.77 -5.95 -5.74
C LYS A 349 20.61 -7.08 -5.18
N GLY A 350 21.12 -7.91 -6.08
CA GLY A 350 21.96 -9.06 -5.74
C GLY A 350 21.22 -10.39 -5.80
N ASP A 351 19.89 -10.36 -5.97
CA ASP A 351 19.09 -11.54 -6.27
C ASP A 351 19.26 -12.01 -7.73
N ASP A 352 18.69 -13.19 -8.02
CA ASP A 352 18.65 -13.79 -9.36
C ASP A 352 18.20 -12.82 -10.47
N TYR A 353 17.35 -11.86 -10.11
CA TYR A 353 16.93 -10.75 -10.94
C TYR A 353 16.44 -9.61 -10.04
N VAL A 354 16.64 -8.37 -10.50
CA VAL A 354 16.03 -7.20 -9.86
C VAL A 354 14.63 -6.96 -10.41
N VAL A 355 14.48 -7.00 -11.74
CA VAL A 355 13.18 -6.90 -12.42
C VAL A 355 13.07 -8.00 -13.48
N ARG A 356 11.93 -8.68 -13.48
CA ARG A 356 11.54 -9.68 -14.47
C ARG A 356 10.19 -9.29 -15.06
N ASP A 357 10.21 -8.80 -16.28
CA ASP A 357 9.01 -8.41 -17.00
C ASP A 357 8.58 -9.44 -18.06
N PHE A 358 7.27 -9.56 -18.26
CA PHE A 358 6.67 -10.46 -19.24
C PHE A 358 5.92 -9.73 -20.36
N GLY A 359 5.87 -8.40 -20.31
CA GLY A 359 5.13 -7.59 -21.29
C GLY A 359 3.61 -7.72 -21.20
N PHE A 360 2.91 -6.92 -21.99
CA PHE A 360 1.47 -7.08 -22.21
C PHE A 360 1.19 -8.24 -23.17
N ASP A 361 0.30 -9.14 -22.78
CA ASP A 361 -0.20 -10.24 -23.60
C ASP A 361 -1.74 -10.26 -23.54
N SER A 362 -2.38 -10.56 -24.67
CA SER A 362 -3.83 -10.76 -24.77
C SER A 362 -4.21 -12.25 -24.63
N ASP A 363 -3.27 -13.18 -24.79
CA ASP A 363 -3.51 -14.60 -24.52
C ASP A 363 -3.37 -14.89 -23.03
N ILE A 364 -4.52 -15.01 -22.39
CA ILE A 364 -4.63 -15.27 -20.97
C ILE A 364 -3.91 -16.54 -20.50
N ARG A 365 -3.74 -17.53 -21.39
CA ARG A 365 -3.04 -18.78 -21.08
C ARG A 365 -1.54 -18.54 -20.92
N ASN A 366 -0.97 -17.62 -21.71
CA ASN A 366 0.44 -17.24 -21.57
C ASN A 366 0.66 -16.47 -20.27
N VAL A 367 -0.23 -15.52 -19.97
CA VAL A 367 -0.18 -14.75 -18.71
C VAL A 367 -0.22 -15.69 -17.50
N LYS A 368 -1.20 -16.61 -17.45
CA LYS A 368 -1.29 -17.62 -16.38
C LYS A 368 -0.06 -18.51 -16.29
N ARG A 369 0.51 -18.92 -17.43
CA ARG A 369 1.74 -19.73 -17.47
C ARG A 369 2.94 -18.97 -16.90
N ASN A 370 3.05 -17.67 -17.19
CA ASN A 370 4.14 -16.83 -16.68
C ASN A 370 3.99 -16.59 -15.18
N LEU A 371 2.77 -16.32 -14.70
CA LEU A 371 2.45 -16.20 -13.28
C LEU A 371 2.77 -17.50 -12.52
N ALA A 372 2.37 -18.65 -13.06
CA ALA A 372 2.57 -19.95 -12.41
C ALA A 372 4.06 -20.28 -12.15
N LYS A 373 4.98 -19.76 -12.97
CA LYS A 373 6.44 -19.95 -12.83
C LYS A 373 7.09 -19.10 -11.73
N GLN A 374 6.38 -18.14 -11.15
CA GLN A 374 6.98 -17.23 -10.17
C GLN A 374 6.93 -17.79 -8.76
N GLU A 375 7.97 -17.52 -7.99
CA GLU A 375 8.09 -17.90 -6.58
C GLU A 375 8.78 -16.75 -5.83
N ALA A 376 8.38 -16.56 -4.58
CA ALA A 376 9.03 -15.68 -3.63
C ALA A 376 10.42 -16.23 -3.29
N SER A 377 11.46 -15.40 -3.44
CA SER A 377 12.82 -15.76 -3.04
C SER A 377 13.70 -14.50 -3.01
N GLY A 378 14.90 -14.62 -2.44
CA GLY A 378 15.81 -13.48 -2.35
C GLY A 378 15.42 -12.49 -1.25
N GLY A 379 15.91 -11.27 -1.40
CA GLY A 379 15.87 -10.20 -0.41
C GLY A 379 17.08 -10.22 0.55
N GLY A 380 17.13 -9.25 1.46
CA GLY A 380 18.23 -9.16 2.43
C GLY A 380 17.98 -8.15 3.54
N ASP A 381 17.71 -6.90 3.17
CA ASP A 381 17.19 -5.85 4.04
C ASP A 381 15.67 -5.69 3.88
N PHE A 382 15.09 -4.66 4.50
CA PHE A 382 13.64 -4.44 4.48
C PHE A 382 13.18 -3.71 3.22
N GLU A 383 14.05 -2.92 2.63
CA GLU A 383 13.77 -2.15 1.42
C GLU A 383 13.96 -2.99 0.15
N GLU A 384 13.15 -2.73 -0.88
CA GLU A 384 13.15 -3.51 -2.11
C GLU A 384 13.31 -2.63 -3.36
N ALA A 385 13.46 -3.21 -4.55
CA ALA A 385 13.70 -2.45 -5.79
C ALA A 385 12.42 -1.91 -6.47
N VAL A 386 11.50 -1.34 -5.67
CA VAL A 386 10.20 -0.82 -6.14
C VAL A 386 10.39 0.26 -7.22
N GLU A 387 11.40 1.12 -7.08
CA GLU A 387 11.66 2.20 -8.04
C GLU A 387 12.11 1.68 -9.41
N GLU A 388 12.91 0.62 -9.47
CA GLU A 388 13.39 0.04 -10.73
C GLU A 388 12.24 -0.66 -11.47
N ALA A 389 11.40 -1.37 -10.71
CA ALA A 389 10.19 -1.98 -11.22
C ALA A 389 9.20 -0.95 -11.75
N MET A 390 9.04 0.19 -11.06
CA MET A 390 8.25 1.33 -11.54
C MET A 390 8.83 1.93 -12.82
N GLU A 391 10.15 2.09 -12.94
CA GLU A 391 10.76 2.58 -14.18
C GLU A 391 10.53 1.63 -15.35
N ASN A 392 10.70 0.31 -15.14
CA ASN A 392 10.38 -0.68 -16.17
C ASN A 392 8.89 -0.60 -16.55
N ALA A 393 7.99 -0.71 -15.57
CA ALA A 393 6.55 -0.71 -15.76
C ALA A 393 6.03 0.53 -16.49
N ILE A 394 6.55 1.72 -16.18
CA ILE A 394 6.07 2.96 -16.76
C ILE A 394 6.75 3.29 -18.09
N TYR A 395 8.06 3.08 -18.24
CA TYR A 395 8.81 3.55 -19.40
C TYR A 395 9.10 2.46 -20.44
N GLN A 396 9.31 1.23 -20.02
CA GLN A 396 9.72 0.13 -20.91
C GLN A 396 8.50 -0.65 -21.45
N GLN A 397 7.42 -0.70 -20.68
CA GLN A 397 6.21 -1.44 -21.07
C GLN A 397 5.36 -0.70 -22.12
N ARG A 398 4.74 -1.49 -23.01
CA ARG A 398 3.98 -1.01 -24.18
C ARG A 398 2.50 -0.75 -23.86
N TRP A 399 2.25 0.22 -22.98
CA TRP A 399 0.91 0.75 -22.71
C TRP A 399 0.25 1.27 -24.00
N SER A 400 -1.05 1.05 -24.13
CA SER A 400 -1.82 1.50 -25.31
C SER A 400 -1.82 3.02 -25.41
N THR A 401 -1.46 3.53 -26.59
CA THR A 401 -1.41 4.97 -26.87
C THR A 401 -2.54 5.44 -27.78
N THR A 402 -3.36 4.52 -28.28
CA THR A 402 -4.42 4.79 -29.28
C THR A 402 -5.76 4.25 -28.83
N GLY A 403 -6.81 5.02 -29.12
CA GLY A 403 -8.19 4.66 -28.84
C GLY A 403 -8.59 4.79 -27.36
N PRO A 404 -9.91 4.73 -27.06
CA PRO A 404 -10.42 4.84 -25.70
C PRO A 404 -9.93 3.70 -24.80
N THR A 405 -9.06 4.02 -23.85
CA THR A 405 -8.31 3.02 -23.08
C THR A 405 -8.35 3.32 -21.58
N ALA A 406 -8.72 2.31 -20.79
CA ALA A 406 -8.48 2.29 -19.35
C ALA A 406 -7.14 1.61 -19.06
N LYS A 407 -6.31 2.21 -18.21
CA LYS A 407 -4.98 1.69 -17.85
C LYS A 407 -4.85 1.59 -16.34
N LEU A 408 -4.64 0.38 -15.85
CA LEU A 408 -4.57 0.07 -14.42
C LEU A 408 -3.25 -0.63 -14.13
N MET A 409 -2.58 -0.21 -13.07
CA MET A 409 -1.38 -0.87 -12.57
C MET A 409 -1.57 -1.20 -11.10
N PHE A 410 -1.78 -2.48 -10.79
CA PHE A 410 -1.81 -2.99 -9.44
C PHE A 410 -0.38 -3.19 -8.95
N MET A 411 0.00 -2.52 -7.88
CA MET A 411 1.32 -2.63 -7.24
C MET A 411 1.15 -3.47 -5.98
N ILE A 412 1.61 -4.73 -5.99
CA ILE A 412 1.41 -5.65 -4.87
C ILE A 412 2.75 -5.83 -4.14
N LEU A 413 2.82 -5.41 -2.88
CA LEU A 413 4.07 -5.28 -2.13
C LEU A 413 3.88 -5.28 -0.61
N ASP A 414 4.93 -5.66 0.11
CA ASP A 414 5.07 -5.67 1.58
C ASP A 414 6.19 -4.75 2.10
N ALA A 415 7.01 -4.18 1.21
CA ALA A 415 8.20 -3.41 1.56
C ALA A 415 8.33 -2.06 0.80
N PRO A 416 8.92 -1.02 1.40
CA PRO A 416 9.18 0.25 0.72
C PRO A 416 10.33 0.14 -0.29
N PRO A 417 10.46 1.09 -1.24
CA PRO A 417 11.69 1.27 -1.99
C PRO A 417 12.83 1.67 -1.07
N HIS A 418 14.04 1.30 -1.49
CA HIS A 418 15.28 1.87 -0.97
C HIS A 418 15.24 3.41 -0.95
N TYR A 419 15.70 4.00 0.15
CA TYR A 419 15.63 5.45 0.33
C TYR A 419 16.95 6.16 0.03
N ASP A 420 16.99 6.88 -1.08
CA ASP A 420 17.99 7.91 -1.37
C ASP A 420 17.42 8.99 -2.32
N ALA A 421 18.14 10.11 -2.46
CA ALA A 421 17.67 11.24 -3.26
C ALA A 421 17.49 10.92 -4.77
N ALA A 422 18.25 9.96 -5.32
CA ALA A 422 18.11 9.56 -6.72
C ALA A 422 16.87 8.69 -6.91
N ARG A 423 16.61 7.77 -5.98
CA ARG A 423 15.42 6.90 -5.98
C ARG A 423 14.14 7.68 -5.75
N VAL A 424 14.15 8.65 -4.83
CA VAL A 424 13.01 9.57 -4.66
C VAL A 424 12.68 10.28 -5.98
N LYS A 425 13.68 10.80 -6.69
CA LYS A 425 13.48 11.44 -8.01
C LYS A 425 12.99 10.46 -9.08
N SER A 426 13.49 9.23 -9.06
CA SER A 426 13.03 8.15 -9.95
C SER A 426 11.53 7.90 -9.76
N LEU A 427 11.08 7.69 -8.52
CA LEU A 427 9.67 7.48 -8.18
C LEU A 427 8.81 8.69 -8.59
N GLN A 428 9.23 9.91 -8.27
CA GLN A 428 8.54 11.14 -8.66
C GLN A 428 8.33 11.22 -10.17
N ARG A 429 9.38 10.90 -10.94
CA ARG A 429 9.36 10.88 -12.39
C ARG A 429 8.42 9.78 -12.93
N SER A 430 8.44 8.58 -12.34
CA SER A 430 7.55 7.49 -12.74
C SER A 430 6.08 7.80 -12.44
N VAL A 431 5.77 8.38 -11.27
CA VAL A 431 4.40 8.80 -10.91
C VAL A 431 3.89 9.91 -11.82
N LYS A 432 4.71 10.93 -12.10
CA LYS A 432 4.35 12.02 -13.01
C LYS A 432 4.05 11.51 -14.41
N GLU A 433 4.85 10.57 -14.90
CA GLU A 433 4.64 9.96 -16.22
C GLU A 433 3.44 9.02 -16.24
N ALA A 434 3.20 8.25 -15.17
CA ALA A 434 2.00 7.43 -15.01
C ALA A 434 0.73 8.28 -15.14
N ALA A 435 0.68 9.41 -14.42
CA ALA A 435 -0.41 10.38 -14.56
C ALA A 435 -0.54 10.89 -16.00
N ALA A 436 0.56 11.29 -16.64
CA ALA A 436 0.58 11.80 -18.00
C ALA A 436 0.09 10.78 -19.05
N LYS A 437 0.35 9.48 -18.82
CA LYS A 437 -0.13 8.35 -19.63
C LYS A 437 -1.55 7.93 -19.28
N GLY A 438 -2.15 8.47 -18.21
CA GLY A 438 -3.46 8.08 -17.71
C GLY A 438 -3.48 6.68 -17.09
N ILE A 439 -2.37 6.25 -16.50
CA ILE A 439 -2.25 4.99 -15.77
C ILE A 439 -2.67 5.26 -14.33
N ALA A 440 -3.72 4.58 -13.86
CA ALA A 440 -4.12 4.60 -12.46
C ALA A 440 -3.27 3.60 -11.67
N LEU A 441 -2.46 4.10 -10.73
CA LEU A 441 -1.69 3.27 -9.82
C LEU A 441 -2.59 2.82 -8.66
N ILE A 442 -2.65 1.51 -8.43
CA ILE A 442 -3.47 0.90 -7.39
C ILE A 442 -2.57 0.03 -6.52
N PRO A 443 -1.97 0.60 -5.46
CA PRO A 443 -1.22 -0.19 -4.50
C PRO A 443 -2.14 -1.16 -3.77
N VAL A 444 -1.66 -2.39 -3.59
CA VAL A 444 -2.25 -3.49 -2.85
C VAL A 444 -1.20 -3.92 -1.85
N VAL A 445 -1.24 -3.31 -0.67
CA VAL A 445 -0.23 -3.57 0.35
C VAL A 445 -0.55 -4.83 1.14
N ALA A 446 0.48 -5.63 1.40
CA ALA A 446 0.42 -6.88 2.15
C ALA A 446 0.90 -6.68 3.60
N SER A 447 1.23 -7.78 4.27
CA SER A 447 1.80 -7.78 5.63
C SER A 447 3.16 -7.07 5.62
N GLY A 448 3.75 -6.75 6.78
CA GLY A 448 5.12 -6.20 6.83
C GLY A 448 5.29 -4.70 6.51
N ILE A 449 4.33 -4.03 5.86
CA ILE A 449 4.45 -2.59 5.57
C ILE A 449 4.51 -1.74 6.84
N ASP A 450 5.15 -0.57 6.74
CA ASP A 450 5.14 0.46 7.78
C ASP A 450 4.27 1.68 7.37
N LYS A 451 4.14 2.66 8.28
CA LYS A 451 3.37 3.89 8.03
C LYS A 451 4.01 4.78 6.96
N ASN A 452 5.31 4.64 6.72
CA ASN A 452 6.02 5.40 5.71
C ASN A 452 5.72 4.86 4.30
N THR A 453 5.66 3.53 4.15
CA THR A 453 5.21 2.82 2.96
C THR A 453 3.73 3.13 2.68
N GLU A 454 2.87 3.07 3.70
CA GLU A 454 1.45 3.45 3.56
C GLU A 454 1.31 4.87 3.00
N PHE A 455 2.06 5.84 3.54
CA PHE A 455 2.08 7.21 3.03
C PHE A 455 2.47 7.26 1.54
N LEU A 456 3.56 6.58 1.17
CA LEU A 456 4.06 6.57 -0.20
C LEU A 456 3.05 5.96 -1.18
N MET A 457 2.45 4.83 -0.80
CA MET A 457 1.47 4.14 -1.63
C MET A 457 0.22 4.98 -1.86
N ARG A 458 -0.35 5.55 -0.79
CA ARG A 458 -1.52 6.43 -0.91
C ARG A 458 -1.22 7.66 -1.75
N PHE A 459 -0.01 8.22 -1.63
CA PHE A 459 0.44 9.30 -2.49
C PHE A 459 0.47 8.91 -3.98
N MET A 460 1.01 7.73 -4.33
CA MET A 460 1.06 7.25 -5.71
C MET A 460 -0.35 7.07 -6.31
N ALA A 461 -1.26 6.49 -5.52
CA ALA A 461 -2.66 6.32 -5.90
C ALA A 461 -3.33 7.67 -6.16
N LEU A 462 -3.27 8.59 -5.18
CA LEU A 462 -3.86 9.92 -5.26
C LEU A 462 -3.35 10.72 -6.47
N SER A 463 -2.06 10.61 -6.77
CA SER A 463 -1.41 11.37 -7.86
C SER A 463 -1.86 10.94 -9.25
N THR A 464 -2.45 9.75 -9.38
CA THR A 464 -2.74 9.09 -10.66
C THR A 464 -4.22 8.73 -10.85
N ASN A 465 -5.12 9.32 -10.05
CA ASN A 465 -6.54 8.95 -10.00
C ASN A 465 -6.80 7.48 -9.60
N GLY A 466 -5.84 6.86 -8.94
CA GLY A 466 -5.94 5.52 -8.40
C GLY A 466 -6.72 5.44 -7.08
N THR A 467 -6.59 4.29 -6.43
CA THR A 467 -7.17 4.00 -5.11
C THR A 467 -6.17 3.16 -4.31
N TYR A 468 -6.27 3.18 -2.99
CA TYR A 468 -5.38 2.43 -2.11
C TYR A 468 -6.09 1.16 -1.62
N VAL A 469 -5.45 0.00 -1.81
CA VAL A 469 -5.93 -1.30 -1.36
C VAL A 469 -4.95 -1.86 -0.34
N PHE A 470 -5.47 -2.49 0.70
CA PHE A 470 -4.69 -3.13 1.75
C PHE A 470 -5.31 -4.47 2.11
N LEU A 471 -4.47 -5.49 2.33
CA LEU A 471 -4.92 -6.78 2.85
C LEU A 471 -5.33 -6.66 4.32
N THR A 472 -6.26 -7.52 4.74
CA THR A 472 -6.78 -7.55 6.12
C THR A 472 -6.66 -8.94 6.73
N ASP A 473 -6.59 -8.96 8.07
CA ASP A 473 -6.48 -10.20 8.85
C ASP A 473 -7.81 -10.98 8.96
N ASP A 474 -8.92 -10.48 8.40
CA ASP A 474 -10.27 -11.06 8.55
C ASP A 474 -10.40 -12.50 8.02
N SER A 475 -9.59 -12.86 7.02
CA SER A 475 -9.50 -14.23 6.50
C SER A 475 -8.80 -15.21 7.46
N GLY A 476 -7.99 -14.70 8.39
CA GLY A 476 -7.06 -15.49 9.20
C GLY A 476 -5.90 -16.10 8.41
N ILE A 477 -5.62 -15.60 7.19
CA ILE A 477 -4.57 -16.08 6.29
C ILE A 477 -3.49 -15.01 6.11
N GLY A 478 -2.22 -15.43 6.14
CA GLY A 478 -1.05 -14.55 6.09
C GLY A 478 -0.61 -14.06 7.46
N ASN A 479 0.46 -13.28 7.48
CA ASN A 479 0.92 -12.60 8.70
C ASN A 479 -0.02 -11.45 9.09
N SER A 480 0.12 -10.92 10.30
CA SER A 480 -0.69 -9.78 10.72
C SER A 480 -0.36 -8.54 9.89
N HIS A 481 -1.42 -7.85 9.45
CA HIS A 481 -1.32 -6.67 8.63
C HIS A 481 -1.36 -5.39 9.46
N LEU A 482 -0.61 -4.37 9.03
CA LEU A 482 -0.67 -3.05 9.64
C LEU A 482 -2.11 -2.52 9.54
N LYS A 483 -2.70 -2.11 10.66
CA LYS A 483 -3.99 -1.43 10.63
C LYS A 483 -3.87 -0.15 9.79
N PRO A 484 -4.64 0.00 8.71
CA PRO A 484 -4.54 1.15 7.81
C PRO A 484 -4.98 2.44 8.51
N THR A 485 -4.35 3.57 8.21
CA THR A 485 -4.77 4.90 8.71
C THR A 485 -5.80 5.51 7.78
N VAL A 486 -6.96 4.87 7.74
CA VAL A 486 -8.09 5.21 6.89
C VAL A 486 -9.35 5.37 7.74
N GLY A 487 -10.42 5.90 7.15
CA GLY A 487 -11.74 5.91 7.78
C GLY A 487 -12.39 4.52 7.80
N SER A 488 -13.71 4.48 7.98
CA SER A 488 -14.45 3.22 7.85
C SER A 488 -14.35 2.65 6.44
N TYR A 489 -14.13 1.35 6.32
CA TYR A 489 -14.03 0.64 5.05
C TYR A 489 -14.83 -0.67 5.08
N GLN A 490 -15.10 -1.20 3.89
CA GLN A 490 -15.71 -2.52 3.71
C GLN A 490 -14.63 -3.57 3.48
N VAL A 491 -14.78 -4.73 4.11
CA VAL A 491 -13.94 -5.91 3.85
C VAL A 491 -14.58 -6.73 2.73
N GLU A 492 -13.78 -7.06 1.72
CA GLU A 492 -14.14 -7.90 0.57
C GLU A 492 -13.08 -8.98 0.37
N TYR A 493 -13.41 -10.06 -0.36
CA TYR A 493 -12.36 -10.94 -0.87
C TYR A 493 -11.50 -10.20 -1.89
N LEU A 494 -10.18 -10.37 -1.83
CA LEU A 494 -9.22 -9.62 -2.65
C LEU A 494 -9.56 -9.73 -4.14
N ASN A 495 -9.81 -10.93 -4.66
CA ASN A 495 -10.17 -11.11 -6.07
C ASN A 495 -11.48 -10.42 -6.46
N GLN A 496 -12.47 -10.38 -5.58
CA GLN A 496 -13.73 -9.67 -5.81
C GLN A 496 -13.49 -8.17 -5.84
N LEU A 497 -12.72 -7.65 -4.88
CA LEU A 497 -12.33 -6.25 -4.80
C LEU A 497 -11.57 -5.80 -6.05
N LEU A 498 -10.51 -6.52 -6.45
CA LEU A 498 -9.72 -6.15 -7.63
C LEU A 498 -10.56 -6.23 -8.91
N ASN A 499 -11.43 -7.24 -9.05
CA ASN A 499 -12.34 -7.34 -10.18
C ASN A 499 -13.37 -6.18 -10.21
N ARG A 500 -13.91 -5.80 -9.05
CA ARG A 500 -14.78 -4.61 -8.92
C ARG A 500 -14.06 -3.35 -9.38
N LEU A 501 -12.83 -3.12 -8.89
CA LEU A 501 -12.00 -1.99 -9.30
C LEU A 501 -11.72 -1.99 -10.80
N ILE A 502 -11.38 -3.14 -11.39
CA ILE A 502 -11.17 -3.23 -12.84
C ILE A 502 -12.43 -2.80 -13.59
N ASN A 503 -13.61 -3.29 -13.19
CA ASN A 503 -14.88 -2.94 -13.83
C ASN A 503 -15.26 -1.47 -13.63
N LYS A 504 -15.03 -0.90 -12.43
CA LYS A 504 -15.18 0.52 -12.14
C LYS A 504 -14.35 1.36 -13.11
N TYR A 505 -13.05 1.10 -13.17
CA TYR A 505 -12.11 1.88 -13.99
C TYR A 505 -12.25 1.66 -15.49
N ALA A 506 -12.77 0.50 -15.91
CA ALA A 506 -13.16 0.24 -17.28
C ALA A 506 -14.48 0.93 -17.68
N GLY A 507 -15.17 1.60 -16.75
CA GLY A 507 -16.43 2.29 -17.00
C GLY A 507 -17.62 1.33 -17.20
N LEU A 508 -17.54 0.11 -16.66
CA LEU A 508 -18.55 -0.94 -16.83
C LEU A 508 -19.60 -0.94 -15.71
N GLU A 509 -19.27 -0.40 -14.53
CA GLU A 509 -20.21 -0.35 -13.39
C GLU A 509 -21.45 0.52 -13.65
N ALA A 510 -21.38 1.48 -14.57
CA ALA A 510 -22.54 2.27 -14.98
C ALA A 510 -23.69 1.40 -15.54
N ASN A 511 -23.39 0.19 -16.03
CA ASN A 511 -24.37 -0.75 -16.57
C ASN A 511 -24.89 -1.74 -15.52
N MET A 512 -24.25 -1.89 -14.36
CA MET A 512 -24.68 -2.88 -13.34
C MET A 512 -25.96 -2.45 -12.62
N ALA A 513 -26.20 -1.15 -12.47
CA ALA A 513 -27.46 -0.64 -11.92
C ALA A 513 -28.65 -0.85 -12.87
N GLU A 514 -28.44 -0.80 -14.19
CA GLU A 514 -29.47 -1.12 -15.19
C GLU A 514 -29.72 -2.64 -15.29
N ASP A 515 -28.68 -3.47 -15.21
CA ASP A 515 -28.82 -4.93 -15.24
C ASP A 515 -29.55 -5.47 -13.99
N LEU A 516 -29.28 -4.92 -12.80
CA LEU A 516 -30.01 -5.27 -11.56
C LEU A 516 -31.49 -4.85 -11.59
N LEU A 517 -31.84 -3.79 -12.33
CA LEU A 517 -33.24 -3.37 -12.52
C LEU A 517 -33.94 -4.20 -13.60
N SER A 518 -33.19 -4.78 -14.54
CA SER A 518 -33.73 -5.66 -15.59
C SER A 518 -33.94 -7.10 -15.12
N SER A 519 -33.11 -7.59 -14.17
CA SER A 519 -33.23 -8.93 -13.59
C SER A 519 -34.36 -9.06 -12.56
N VAL A 520 -34.94 -7.95 -12.11
CA VAL A 520 -36.15 -7.92 -11.24
C VAL A 520 -37.43 -7.95 -12.08
N LYS A 521 -37.33 -7.88 -13.42
CA LYS A 521 -38.48 -7.91 -14.35
C LYS A 521 -38.59 -9.19 -15.20
N LYS A 522 -37.93 -10.28 -14.82
CA LYS A 522 -38.12 -11.59 -15.48
C LYS A 522 -38.55 -12.67 -14.50
#